data_AF-A0A853LI02-F1
#
_entry.id   AF-A0A853LI02-F1
#
_cell.length_a   1.000
_cell.length_b   1.000
_cell.length_c   1.000
_cell.angle_alpha   90.00
_cell.angle_beta   90.00
_cell.angle_gamma   90.00
#
_symmetry.space_group_name_H-M   'P 1'
#
loop_
_entity.id
_entity.type
_entity.pdbx_description
1 polymer ?
#
loop_
_entity_poly.entity_id
_entity_poly.type
_entity_poly.pdbx_seq_one_letter_code
_entity_poly.pdbx_strand_id
1 'polypeptide(L)'
;FQRAARRRLRVDPTDAAALAAVPLEALDDLSRSLVVDVDNAVRTSANELDLAVEEFGDERTRPFTQAVSNAKAALSQAFSVRQELDDGVPETPERRRDLLTQVVVAAARADRELESQTEAFEQLRDLVINAPSRLDALTQRYVELTTRIAPAERRLAELHNEFHASALTSVAGNVTAANERLTFADRNIGTARELAAHAVSGQQAGLVDAVRAAEAALGQAGALLDAIDHAAGDIQHAVDRLPSAMADIGNDIQRADELLRRTGADAAHRDDLTAAREAAASAVEGARAGAADDPLAAFARLTKADSDLNGMLATLAQEQATAEQLTRSLEQALFTAQTRVRAVSDYIDTRRGSVGPEARTRLAEAQRHLDAAQGKRATDPTEAIAHANAASTLAARAQALANEDVQTAQRVYTRRGGSDLSAMLGGIIIGDTLSAGMRGGFGGWSPTSFGGAPTSSGGGFMGGGGRF
;
A
#
# COMPACT_ATOMS: atom_id res chain seq x y z
N PHE A 1 9.47 6.21 37.37
CA PHE A 1 9.26 7.59 36.87
C PHE A 1 9.65 7.77 35.40
N GLN A 2 10.65 7.06 34.85
CA GLN A 2 11.08 7.19 33.43
C GLN A 2 10.09 6.68 32.37
N ARG A 3 9.38 5.56 32.59
CA ARG A 3 8.32 5.08 31.66
C ARG A 3 7.13 6.07 31.48
N ALA A 4 6.96 7.03 32.39
CA ALA A 4 5.92 8.06 32.30
C ALA A 4 6.26 9.21 31.34
N ALA A 5 7.54 9.44 31.04
CA ALA A 5 7.98 10.48 30.11
C ALA A 5 7.71 10.08 28.64
N ARG A 6 8.00 8.81 28.27
CA ARG A 6 7.68 8.23 26.94
C ARG A 6 6.18 8.34 26.60
N ARG A 7 5.30 8.24 27.60
CA ARG A 7 3.83 8.33 27.43
C ARG A 7 3.29 9.76 27.25
N ARG A 8 4.09 10.79 27.57
CA ARG A 8 3.66 12.20 27.48
C ARG A 8 3.78 12.79 26.07
N LEU A 9 4.69 12.30 25.23
CA LEU A 9 4.86 12.82 23.86
C LEU A 9 4.02 12.10 22.79
N ARG A 10 3.57 10.86 22.99
CA ARG A 10 2.82 10.06 21.97
C ARG A 10 3.50 10.01 20.59
N VAL A 11 4.81 10.13 20.52
CA VAL A 11 5.60 10.06 19.28
C VAL A 11 6.46 8.80 19.33
N ASP A 12 6.58 8.09 18.21
CA ASP A 12 7.52 6.97 18.06
C ASP A 12 8.95 7.53 18.00
N PRO A 13 9.80 7.27 19.01
CA PRO A 13 11.15 7.83 19.06
C PRO A 13 12.12 7.22 18.04
N THR A 14 11.71 6.25 17.23
CA THR A 14 12.52 5.71 16.12
C THR A 14 12.16 6.25 14.75
N ASP A 15 11.09 7.05 14.68
CA ASP A 15 10.66 7.72 13.47
C ASP A 15 11.16 9.17 13.46
N ALA A 16 12.19 9.43 12.66
CA ALA A 16 12.75 10.76 12.49
C ALA A 16 11.73 11.78 11.96
N ALA A 17 10.77 11.35 11.12
CA ALA A 17 9.74 12.24 10.58
C ALA A 17 8.74 12.64 11.68
N ALA A 18 8.38 11.72 12.56
CA ALA A 18 7.51 12.01 13.70
C ALA A 18 8.19 12.94 14.71
N LEU A 19 9.52 12.85 14.87
CA LEU A 19 10.30 13.75 15.72
C LEU A 19 10.44 15.18 15.15
N ALA A 20 10.23 15.39 13.85
CA ALA A 20 10.31 16.71 13.23
C ALA A 20 9.29 17.72 13.80
N ALA A 21 8.14 17.23 14.28
CA ALA A 21 7.10 18.05 14.90
C ALA A 21 7.35 18.34 16.40
N VAL A 22 8.33 17.69 17.02
CA VAL A 22 8.64 17.86 18.45
C VAL A 22 9.42 19.15 18.66
N PRO A 23 9.06 20.03 19.62
CA PRO A 23 9.83 21.23 19.96
C PRO A 23 11.27 20.90 20.36
N LEU A 24 12.23 21.78 20.05
CA LEU A 24 13.66 21.50 20.20
C LEU A 24 14.04 21.19 21.66
N GLU A 25 13.46 21.91 22.61
CA GLU A 25 13.66 21.73 24.05
C GLU A 25 13.10 20.39 24.53
N ALA A 26 11.92 20.01 24.03
CA ALA A 26 11.31 18.72 24.33
C ALA A 26 12.12 17.56 23.71
N LEU A 27 12.75 17.79 22.55
CA LEU A 27 13.63 16.81 21.90
C LEU A 27 14.96 16.68 22.65
N ASP A 28 15.50 17.77 23.20
CA ASP A 28 16.68 17.79 24.06
C ASP A 28 16.45 17.01 25.37
N ASP A 29 15.32 17.26 26.04
CA ASP A 29 14.92 16.52 27.24
C ASP A 29 14.69 15.03 26.95
N LEU A 30 14.03 14.72 25.82
CA LEU A 30 13.80 13.34 25.39
C LEU A 30 15.15 12.63 25.13
N SER A 31 16.07 13.28 24.41
CA SER A 31 17.42 12.79 24.15
C SER A 31 18.15 12.43 25.45
N ARG A 32 18.19 13.35 26.43
CA ARG A 32 18.82 13.09 27.74
C ARG A 32 18.19 11.89 28.45
N SER A 33 16.87 11.81 28.46
CA SER A 33 16.16 10.71 29.15
C SER A 33 16.45 9.36 28.51
N LEU A 34 16.44 9.27 27.18
CA LEU A 34 16.67 8.01 26.46
C LEU A 34 18.10 7.54 26.57
N VAL A 35 19.09 8.44 26.57
CA VAL A 35 20.49 8.07 26.80
C VAL A 35 20.69 7.42 28.18
N VAL A 36 20.07 7.98 29.22
CA VAL A 36 20.10 7.39 30.58
C VAL A 36 19.37 6.05 30.63
N ASP A 37 18.19 5.95 29.98
CA ASP A 37 17.44 4.68 29.93
C ASP A 37 18.27 3.58 29.24
N VAL A 38 18.90 3.88 28.11
CA VAL A 38 19.75 2.95 27.37
C VAL A 38 21.00 2.57 28.14
N ASP A 39 21.67 3.50 28.83
CA ASP A 39 22.82 3.16 29.70
C ASP A 39 22.45 2.12 30.76
N ASN A 40 21.32 2.34 31.45
CA ASN A 40 20.80 1.39 32.43
C ASN A 40 20.40 0.05 31.78
N ALA A 41 19.77 0.08 30.60
CA ALA A 41 19.40 -1.11 29.85
C ALA A 41 20.64 -1.91 29.41
N VAL A 42 21.69 -1.26 28.92
CA VAL A 42 22.97 -1.90 28.53
C VAL A 42 23.63 -2.58 29.72
N ARG A 43 23.67 -1.94 30.89
CA ARG A 43 24.26 -2.53 32.10
C ARG A 43 23.48 -3.77 32.56
N THR A 44 22.15 -3.68 32.54
CA THR A 44 21.27 -4.81 32.91
C THR A 44 21.41 -5.95 31.91
N SER A 45 21.30 -5.64 30.61
CA SER A 45 21.40 -6.59 29.51
C SER A 45 22.75 -7.27 29.43
N ALA A 46 23.85 -6.58 29.78
CA ALA A 46 25.18 -7.19 29.82
C ALA A 46 25.27 -8.29 30.91
N ASN A 47 24.70 -8.05 32.10
CA ASN A 47 24.65 -9.06 33.15
C ASN A 47 23.73 -10.23 32.77
N GLU A 48 22.60 -9.94 32.13
CA GLU A 48 21.68 -10.97 31.63
C GLU A 48 22.29 -11.80 30.51
N LEU A 49 23.10 -11.17 29.64
CA LEU A 49 23.81 -11.86 28.57
C LEU A 49 24.80 -12.88 29.13
N ASP A 50 25.55 -12.54 30.18
CA ASP A 50 26.49 -13.47 30.81
C ASP A 50 25.76 -14.73 31.32
N LEU A 51 24.61 -14.55 31.98
CA LEU A 51 23.75 -15.66 32.42
C LEU A 51 23.18 -16.44 31.23
N ALA A 52 22.72 -15.75 30.19
CA ALA A 52 22.17 -16.40 29.00
C ALA A 52 23.23 -17.22 28.27
N VAL A 53 24.49 -16.77 28.24
CA VAL A 53 25.62 -17.51 27.64
C VAL A 53 25.89 -18.77 28.45
N GLU A 54 25.88 -18.70 29.78
CA GLU A 54 26.03 -19.87 30.64
C GLU A 54 24.87 -20.88 30.45
N GLU A 55 23.65 -20.39 30.34
CA GLU A 55 22.43 -21.20 30.22
C GLU A 55 22.27 -21.86 28.83
N PHE A 56 22.50 -21.09 27.76
CA PHE A 56 22.12 -21.45 26.39
C PHE A 56 23.29 -21.54 25.40
N GLY A 57 24.50 -21.18 25.82
CA GLY A 57 25.73 -21.22 25.00
C GLY A 57 25.87 -20.06 24.03
N ASP A 58 27.10 -19.83 23.57
CA ASP A 58 27.51 -18.69 22.73
C ASP A 58 26.76 -18.61 21.39
N GLU A 59 26.45 -19.75 20.77
CA GLU A 59 25.81 -19.76 19.45
C GLU A 59 24.40 -19.18 19.52
N ARG A 60 23.61 -19.57 20.54
CA ARG A 60 22.22 -19.12 20.72
C ARG A 60 22.14 -17.68 21.19
N THR A 61 23.12 -17.22 21.96
CA THR A 61 23.18 -15.84 22.47
C THR A 61 23.79 -14.84 21.51
N ARG A 62 24.34 -15.27 20.37
CA ARG A 62 24.94 -14.39 19.36
C ARG A 62 24.09 -13.16 19.00
N PRO A 63 22.75 -13.25 18.78
CA PRO A 63 21.93 -12.07 18.51
C PRO A 63 21.89 -11.09 19.69
N PHE A 64 21.84 -11.59 20.92
CA PHE A 64 21.86 -10.74 22.12
C PHE A 64 23.23 -10.12 22.36
N THR A 65 24.30 -10.87 22.14
CA THR A 65 25.68 -10.34 22.12
C THR A 65 25.82 -9.19 21.12
N GLN A 66 25.26 -9.36 19.92
CA GLN A 66 25.27 -8.32 18.89
C GLN A 66 24.44 -7.10 19.33
N ALA A 67 23.24 -7.30 19.87
CA ALA A 67 22.38 -6.23 20.35
C ALA A 67 23.05 -5.40 21.48
N VAL A 68 23.68 -6.07 22.45
CA VAL A 68 24.46 -5.41 23.52
C VAL A 68 25.65 -4.65 22.95
N SER A 69 26.36 -5.21 21.97
CA SER A 69 27.46 -4.51 21.29
C SER A 69 26.98 -3.28 20.52
N ASN A 70 25.87 -3.40 19.79
CA ASN A 70 25.24 -2.30 19.04
C ASN A 70 24.79 -1.18 19.99
N ALA A 71 24.16 -1.55 21.10
CA ALA A 71 23.70 -0.60 22.11
C ALA A 71 24.86 0.14 22.79
N LYS A 72 25.97 -0.55 23.09
CA LYS A 72 27.21 0.08 23.59
C LYS A 72 27.77 1.10 22.59
N ALA A 73 27.80 0.75 21.30
CA ALA A 73 28.25 1.65 20.25
C ALA A 73 27.33 2.88 20.09
N ALA A 74 26.02 2.65 20.06
CA ALA A 74 25.02 3.72 19.98
C ALA A 74 25.09 4.66 21.19
N LEU A 75 25.30 4.13 22.40
CA LEU A 75 25.47 4.90 23.62
C LEU A 75 26.76 5.74 23.58
N SER A 76 27.88 5.17 23.12
CA SER A 76 29.13 5.92 22.95
C SER A 76 28.96 7.06 21.96
N GLN A 77 28.30 6.82 20.83
CA GLN A 77 28.01 7.87 19.84
C GLN A 77 27.09 8.95 20.43
N ALA A 78 26.06 8.54 21.18
CA ALA A 78 25.15 9.47 21.84
C ALA A 78 25.88 10.38 22.84
N PHE A 79 26.82 9.84 23.64
CA PHE A 79 27.63 10.67 24.54
C PHE A 79 28.52 11.65 23.79
N SER A 80 29.15 11.25 22.68
CA SER A 80 29.93 12.19 21.85
C SER A 80 29.07 13.32 21.29
N VAL A 81 27.87 13.02 20.79
CA VAL A 81 26.94 14.04 20.29
C VAL A 81 26.42 14.93 21.43
N ARG A 82 26.14 14.37 22.60
CA ARG A 82 25.77 15.16 23.79
C ARG A 82 26.90 16.09 24.21
N GLN A 83 28.14 15.64 24.13
CA GLN A 83 29.30 16.48 24.45
C GLN A 83 29.45 17.66 23.48
N GLU A 84 29.19 17.46 22.17
CA GLU A 84 29.11 18.55 21.17
C GLU A 84 28.00 19.54 21.58
N LEU A 85 26.77 19.04 21.79
CA LEU A 85 25.60 19.87 22.13
C LEU A 85 25.68 20.62 23.47
N ASP A 86 26.45 20.12 24.42
CA ASP A 86 26.63 20.70 25.75
C ASP A 86 27.95 21.51 25.86
N ASP A 87 28.66 21.72 24.73
CA ASP A 87 29.87 22.54 24.70
C ASP A 87 29.56 24.07 24.75
N GLY A 88 30.62 24.89 24.76
CA GLY A 88 30.50 26.34 24.86
C GLY A 88 30.09 27.07 23.57
N VAL A 89 29.92 26.34 22.46
CA VAL A 89 29.71 26.85 21.10
C VAL A 89 28.34 26.38 20.58
N PRO A 90 27.29 27.21 20.70
CA PRO A 90 25.95 26.79 20.30
C PRO A 90 25.84 26.60 18.77
N GLU A 91 25.19 25.52 18.38
CA GLU A 91 24.89 25.15 17.00
C GLU A 91 23.67 25.91 16.47
N THR A 92 23.50 25.86 15.14
CA THR A 92 22.25 26.36 14.53
C THR A 92 21.06 25.50 14.96
N PRO A 93 19.84 26.05 15.03
CA PRO A 93 18.64 25.30 15.41
C PRO A 93 18.41 24.04 14.58
N GLU A 94 18.70 24.09 13.28
CA GLU A 94 18.57 22.96 12.36
C GLU A 94 19.59 21.87 12.68
N ARG A 95 20.87 22.25 12.85
CA ARG A 95 21.94 21.31 13.20
C ARG A 95 21.70 20.65 14.55
N ARG A 96 21.27 21.44 15.53
CA ARG A 96 20.90 20.93 16.87
C ARG A 96 19.76 19.94 16.80
N ARG A 97 18.73 20.20 15.98
CA ARG A 97 17.63 19.25 15.76
C ARG A 97 18.12 17.95 15.13
N ASP A 98 18.98 18.03 14.12
CA ASP A 98 19.51 16.83 13.45
C ASP A 98 20.31 15.96 14.41
N LEU A 99 21.18 16.56 15.23
CA LEU A 99 21.97 15.88 16.25
C LEU A 99 21.08 15.22 17.30
N LEU A 100 20.11 15.95 17.85
CA LEU A 100 19.17 15.43 18.84
C LEU A 100 18.31 14.30 18.26
N THR A 101 17.84 14.44 17.03
CA THR A 101 17.04 13.41 16.33
C THR A 101 17.88 12.14 16.14
N GLN A 102 19.14 12.26 15.73
CA GLN A 102 20.06 11.13 15.60
C GLN A 102 20.25 10.40 16.94
N VAL A 103 20.48 11.12 18.03
CA VAL A 103 20.62 10.52 19.38
C VAL A 103 19.35 9.81 19.80
N VAL A 104 18.19 10.45 19.66
CA VAL A 104 16.90 9.88 20.05
C VAL A 104 16.61 8.60 19.27
N VAL A 105 16.77 8.62 17.94
CA VAL A 105 16.51 7.45 17.09
C VAL A 105 17.48 6.32 17.39
N ALA A 106 18.78 6.60 17.53
CA ALA A 106 19.78 5.57 17.81
C ALA A 106 19.55 4.93 19.19
N ALA A 107 19.33 5.75 20.23
CA ALA A 107 19.04 5.27 21.58
C ALA A 107 17.74 4.46 21.62
N ALA A 108 16.67 4.95 20.99
CA ALA A 108 15.39 4.24 20.98
C ALA A 108 15.41 2.92 20.19
N ARG A 109 16.23 2.81 19.14
CA ARG A 109 16.44 1.54 18.42
C ARG A 109 17.22 0.55 19.27
N ALA A 110 18.31 1.01 19.90
CA ALA A 110 19.12 0.19 20.80
C ALA A 110 18.30 -0.36 21.98
N ASP A 111 17.50 0.49 22.64
CA ASP A 111 16.59 0.10 23.73
C ASP A 111 15.61 -1.00 23.29
N ARG A 112 14.99 -0.83 22.12
CA ARG A 112 14.05 -1.81 21.57
C ARG A 112 14.70 -3.13 21.18
N GLU A 113 15.89 -3.07 20.60
CA GLU A 113 16.63 -4.27 20.21
C GLU A 113 17.00 -5.07 21.46
N LEU A 114 17.49 -4.41 22.52
CA LEU A 114 17.77 -5.06 23.81
C LEU A 114 16.53 -5.69 24.43
N GLU A 115 15.43 -4.95 24.54
CA GLU A 115 14.17 -5.48 25.11
C GLU A 115 13.69 -6.72 24.34
N SER A 116 13.72 -6.70 23.01
CA SER A 116 13.33 -7.85 22.19
C SER A 116 14.20 -9.08 22.43
N GLN A 117 15.50 -8.89 22.69
CA GLN A 117 16.39 -10.01 23.01
C GLN A 117 16.11 -10.54 24.41
N THR A 118 15.92 -9.66 25.41
CA THR A 118 15.53 -10.07 26.77
C THR A 118 14.22 -10.87 26.75
N GLU A 119 13.16 -10.38 26.08
CA GLU A 119 11.89 -11.11 25.94
C GLU A 119 12.08 -12.49 25.28
N ALA A 120 12.96 -12.61 24.27
CA ALA A 120 13.24 -13.88 23.63
C ALA A 120 13.88 -14.90 24.59
N PHE A 121 14.77 -14.47 25.48
CA PHE A 121 15.36 -15.35 26.50
C PHE A 121 14.39 -15.68 27.62
N GLU A 122 13.52 -14.75 28.02
CA GLU A 122 12.44 -15.05 28.96
C GLU A 122 11.52 -16.15 28.43
N GLN A 123 11.18 -16.14 27.14
CA GLN A 123 10.40 -17.21 26.51
C GLN A 123 11.15 -18.56 26.51
N LEU A 124 12.47 -18.56 26.36
CA LEU A 124 13.29 -19.77 26.46
C LEU A 124 13.29 -20.31 27.89
N ARG A 125 13.46 -19.44 28.89
CA ARG A 125 13.42 -19.83 30.31
C ARG A 125 12.02 -20.33 30.70
N ASP A 126 10.95 -19.68 30.24
CA ASP A 126 9.57 -20.15 30.45
C ASP A 126 9.37 -21.57 29.92
N LEU A 127 9.90 -21.86 28.72
CA LEU A 127 9.85 -23.20 28.15
C LEU A 127 10.57 -24.21 29.05
N VAL A 128 11.77 -23.89 29.54
CA VAL A 128 12.56 -24.76 30.42
C VAL A 128 11.83 -25.01 31.75
N ILE A 129 11.30 -23.95 32.39
CA ILE A 129 10.55 -24.01 33.65
C ILE A 129 9.31 -24.89 33.50
N ASN A 130 8.59 -24.73 32.39
CA ASN A 130 7.35 -25.45 32.10
C ASN A 130 7.58 -26.72 31.25
N ALA A 131 8.82 -27.18 31.11
CA ALA A 131 9.13 -28.32 30.24
C ALA A 131 8.34 -29.59 30.61
N PRO A 132 8.16 -29.98 31.90
CA PRO A 132 7.42 -31.18 32.24
C PRO A 132 5.96 -31.17 31.73
N SER A 133 5.22 -30.10 32.01
CA SER A 133 3.81 -29.99 31.58
C SER A 133 3.67 -29.89 30.07
N ARG A 134 4.60 -29.21 29.39
CA ARG A 134 4.68 -29.17 27.93
C ARG A 134 4.93 -30.56 27.34
N LEU A 135 5.86 -31.33 27.90
CA LEU A 135 6.16 -32.70 27.44
C LEU A 135 5.00 -33.67 27.63
N ASP A 136 4.22 -33.50 28.70
CA ASP A 136 2.98 -34.27 28.90
C ASP A 136 1.94 -33.95 27.83
N ALA A 137 1.75 -32.67 27.50
CA ALA A 137 0.86 -32.25 26.42
C ALA A 137 1.32 -32.77 25.04
N LEU A 138 2.63 -32.74 24.77
CA LEU A 138 3.19 -33.30 23.53
C LEU A 138 3.00 -34.81 23.45
N THR A 139 3.12 -35.52 24.57
CA THR A 139 2.85 -36.97 24.62
C THR A 139 1.38 -37.27 24.36
N GLN A 140 0.47 -36.50 24.94
CA GLN A 140 -0.96 -36.64 24.67
C GLN A 140 -1.26 -36.44 23.18
N ARG A 141 -0.69 -35.40 22.56
CA ARG A 141 -0.85 -35.12 21.13
C ARG A 141 -0.23 -36.20 20.25
N TYR A 142 0.93 -36.74 20.63
CA TYR A 142 1.55 -37.87 19.94
C TYR A 142 0.62 -39.09 19.94
N VAL A 143 0.04 -39.44 21.09
CA VAL A 143 -0.90 -40.56 21.20
C VAL A 143 -2.13 -40.31 20.32
N GLU A 144 -2.72 -39.11 20.42
CA GLU A 144 -3.87 -38.71 19.59
C GLU A 144 -3.58 -38.88 18.09
N LEU A 145 -2.49 -38.32 17.59
CA LEU A 145 -2.11 -38.42 16.18
C LEU A 145 -1.78 -39.86 15.77
N THR A 146 -1.17 -40.65 16.66
CA THR A 146 -0.93 -42.08 16.41
C THR A 146 -2.25 -42.85 16.21
N THR A 147 -3.30 -42.52 16.97
CA THR A 147 -4.62 -43.15 16.78
C THR A 147 -5.28 -42.79 15.44
N ARG A 148 -4.86 -41.69 14.80
CA ARG A 148 -5.37 -41.25 13.48
C ARG A 148 -4.73 -41.98 12.30
N ILE A 149 -3.60 -42.68 12.48
CA ILE A 149 -2.87 -43.36 11.39
C ILE A 149 -3.75 -44.40 10.68
N ALA A 150 -4.30 -45.38 11.42
CA ALA A 150 -5.11 -46.44 10.81
C ALA A 150 -6.43 -45.93 10.17
N PRO A 151 -7.15 -44.95 10.76
CA PRO A 151 -8.22 -44.23 10.06
C PRO A 151 -7.76 -43.56 8.75
N ALA A 152 -6.63 -42.85 8.75
CA ALA A 152 -6.11 -42.17 7.57
C ALA A 152 -5.68 -43.13 6.46
N GLU A 153 -5.10 -44.28 6.80
CA GLU A 153 -4.79 -45.36 5.85
C GLU A 153 -6.04 -45.88 5.16
N ARG A 154 -7.10 -46.16 5.93
CA ARG A 154 -8.39 -46.59 5.38
C ARG A 154 -8.99 -45.51 4.49
N ARG A 155 -8.94 -44.25 4.93
CA ARG A 155 -9.44 -43.13 4.14
C ARG A 155 -8.69 -42.98 2.82
N LEU A 156 -7.36 -43.07 2.84
CA LEU A 156 -6.55 -43.01 1.63
C LEU A 156 -6.83 -44.19 0.69
N ALA A 157 -7.09 -45.38 1.22
CA ALA A 157 -7.50 -46.54 0.43
C ALA A 157 -8.90 -46.35 -0.20
N GLU A 158 -9.85 -45.76 0.52
CA GLU A 158 -11.17 -45.38 -0.02
C GLU A 158 -11.01 -44.37 -1.17
N LEU A 159 -10.20 -43.32 -0.98
CA LEU A 159 -9.92 -42.32 -2.00
C LEU A 159 -9.34 -42.93 -3.28
N HIS A 160 -8.47 -43.94 -3.18
CA HIS A 160 -7.93 -44.66 -4.34
C HIS A 160 -9.00 -45.44 -5.14
N ASN A 161 -10.14 -45.77 -4.53
CA ASN A 161 -11.27 -46.37 -5.24
C ASN A 161 -12.20 -45.32 -5.87
N GLU A 162 -12.19 -44.08 -5.34
CA GLU A 162 -13.06 -42.98 -5.78
C GLU A 162 -12.40 -42.11 -6.87
N PHE A 163 -11.09 -41.93 -6.81
CA PHE A 163 -10.34 -41.00 -7.65
C PHE A 163 -9.15 -41.66 -8.35
N HIS A 164 -8.77 -41.10 -9.50
CA HIS A 164 -7.57 -41.54 -10.22
C HIS A 164 -6.28 -41.19 -9.45
N ALA A 165 -5.25 -42.02 -9.59
CA ALA A 165 -4.01 -41.89 -8.81
C ALA A 165 -3.32 -40.53 -8.95
N SER A 166 -3.42 -39.88 -10.12
CA SER A 166 -2.88 -38.54 -10.35
C SER A 166 -3.51 -37.49 -9.44
N ALA A 167 -4.82 -37.55 -9.20
CA ALA A 167 -5.52 -36.64 -8.29
C ALA A 167 -5.08 -36.79 -6.82
N LEU A 168 -4.52 -37.94 -6.46
CA LEU A 168 -4.07 -38.26 -5.09
C LEU A 168 -2.56 -38.08 -4.90
N THR A 169 -1.82 -37.64 -5.91
CA THR A 169 -0.35 -37.54 -5.87
C THR A 169 0.14 -36.73 -4.67
N SER A 170 -0.57 -35.66 -4.29
CA SER A 170 -0.21 -34.79 -3.16
C SER A 170 -0.40 -35.43 -1.78
N VAL A 171 -1.23 -36.48 -1.67
CA VAL A 171 -1.58 -37.12 -0.39
C VAL A 171 -1.13 -38.57 -0.29
N ALA A 172 -0.71 -39.18 -1.40
CA ALA A 172 -0.35 -40.60 -1.47
C ALA A 172 0.75 -41.01 -0.47
N GLY A 173 1.70 -40.12 -0.19
CA GLY A 173 2.80 -40.36 0.75
C GLY A 173 2.56 -39.89 2.19
N ASN A 174 1.41 -39.26 2.47
CA ASN A 174 1.24 -38.51 3.71
C ASN A 174 1.21 -39.39 4.96
N VAL A 175 0.64 -40.59 4.89
CA VAL A 175 0.64 -41.53 6.03
C VAL A 175 2.08 -41.94 6.38
N THR A 176 2.89 -42.32 5.40
CA THR A 176 4.29 -42.69 5.60
C THR A 176 5.07 -41.54 6.20
N ALA A 177 4.95 -40.35 5.62
CA ALA A 177 5.60 -39.15 6.14
C ALA A 177 5.12 -38.80 7.56
N ALA A 178 3.84 -38.95 7.87
CA ALA A 178 3.31 -38.72 9.22
C ALA A 178 3.91 -39.69 10.24
N ASN A 179 4.04 -40.98 9.90
CA ASN A 179 4.69 -41.98 10.76
C ASN A 179 6.18 -41.66 11.01
N GLU A 180 6.91 -41.20 10.01
CA GLU A 180 8.30 -40.75 10.16
C GLU A 180 8.39 -39.54 11.12
N ARG A 181 7.47 -38.58 10.99
CA ARG A 181 7.39 -37.41 11.87
C ARG A 181 7.01 -37.78 13.29
N LEU A 182 6.07 -38.71 13.48
CA LEU A 182 5.71 -39.25 14.79
C LEU A 182 6.90 -39.96 15.45
N THR A 183 7.64 -40.78 14.70
CA THR A 183 8.85 -41.44 15.20
C THR A 183 9.93 -40.43 15.61
N PHE A 184 10.10 -39.37 14.82
CA PHE A 184 11.02 -38.29 15.16
C PHE A 184 10.56 -37.51 16.40
N ALA A 185 9.26 -37.22 16.52
CA ALA A 185 8.69 -36.56 17.69
C ALA A 185 8.88 -37.39 18.96
N ASP A 186 8.60 -38.69 18.93
CA ASP A 186 8.77 -39.61 20.07
C ASP A 186 10.21 -39.62 20.59
N ARG A 187 11.20 -39.74 19.68
CA ARG A 187 12.62 -39.63 20.04
C ARG A 187 12.96 -38.32 20.73
N ASN A 188 12.48 -37.19 20.19
CA ASN A 188 12.75 -35.88 20.75
C ASN A 188 12.02 -35.65 22.08
N ILE A 189 10.81 -36.18 22.27
CA ILE A 189 10.11 -36.18 23.57
C ILE A 189 10.93 -36.98 24.60
N GLY A 190 11.45 -38.14 24.20
CA GLY A 190 12.36 -38.95 25.03
C GLY A 190 13.60 -38.17 25.47
N THR A 191 14.35 -37.62 24.49
CA THR A 191 15.54 -36.79 24.76
C THR A 191 15.22 -35.59 25.65
N ALA A 192 14.11 -34.89 25.39
CA ALA A 192 13.70 -33.75 26.20
C ALA A 192 13.35 -34.15 27.64
N ARG A 193 12.71 -35.32 27.84
CA ARG A 193 12.46 -35.84 29.20
C ARG A 193 13.75 -36.18 29.93
N GLU A 194 14.72 -36.79 29.25
CA GLU A 194 16.03 -37.09 29.84
C GLU A 194 16.76 -35.83 30.27
N LEU A 195 16.79 -34.80 29.40
CA LEU A 195 17.41 -33.50 29.68
C LEU A 195 16.68 -32.73 30.78
N ALA A 196 15.34 -32.78 30.81
CA ALA A 196 14.56 -32.15 31.87
C ALA A 196 14.76 -32.82 33.24
N ALA A 197 14.94 -34.15 33.27
CA ALA A 197 15.21 -34.90 34.49
C ALA A 197 16.64 -34.68 35.03
N HIS A 198 17.60 -34.37 34.15
CA HIS A 198 19.00 -34.12 34.49
C HIS A 198 19.39 -32.70 34.13
N ALA A 199 18.77 -31.71 34.78
CA ALA A 199 19.05 -30.30 34.56
C ALA A 199 20.49 -29.95 34.97
N VAL A 200 21.42 -30.01 34.01
CA VAL A 200 22.80 -29.54 34.13
C VAL A 200 22.90 -28.13 33.53
N SER A 201 23.58 -27.21 34.23
CA SER A 201 23.85 -25.85 33.70
C SER A 201 24.54 -25.94 32.33
N GLY A 202 24.09 -25.15 31.36
CA GLY A 202 24.59 -25.16 29.98
C GLY A 202 23.98 -26.20 29.02
N GLN A 203 23.05 -27.06 29.48
CA GLN A 203 22.34 -28.02 28.59
C GLN A 203 20.91 -27.60 28.24
N GLN A 204 20.47 -26.41 28.67
CA GLN A 204 19.11 -25.93 28.45
C GLN A 204 18.79 -25.71 26.95
N ALA A 205 19.82 -25.37 26.15
CA ALA A 205 19.68 -25.27 24.71
C ALA A 205 19.21 -26.58 24.06
N GLY A 206 19.77 -27.72 24.47
CA GLY A 206 19.38 -29.03 23.96
C GLY A 206 17.95 -29.41 24.33
N LEU A 207 17.49 -29.04 25.53
CA LEU A 207 16.11 -29.26 25.97
C LEU A 207 15.13 -28.47 25.11
N VAL A 208 15.40 -27.17 24.91
CA VAL A 208 14.58 -26.30 24.06
C VAL A 208 14.49 -26.88 22.64
N ASP A 209 15.61 -27.32 22.08
CA ASP A 209 15.65 -27.85 20.72
C ASP A 209 14.83 -29.12 20.57
N ALA A 210 14.98 -30.06 21.51
CA ALA A 210 14.21 -31.29 21.51
C ALA A 210 12.69 -31.02 21.64
N VAL A 211 12.28 -30.11 22.54
CA VAL A 211 10.86 -29.72 22.70
C VAL A 211 10.32 -29.10 21.40
N ARG A 212 11.03 -28.12 20.82
CA ARG A 212 10.59 -27.44 19.59
C ARG A 212 10.58 -28.39 18.38
N ALA A 213 11.55 -29.29 18.29
CA ALA A 213 11.60 -30.31 17.24
C ALA A 213 10.41 -31.28 17.34
N ALA A 214 10.05 -31.72 18.55
CA ALA A 214 8.86 -32.53 18.77
C ALA A 214 7.58 -31.76 18.43
N GLU A 215 7.42 -30.51 18.90
CA GLU A 215 6.28 -29.64 18.56
C GLU A 215 6.11 -29.48 17.05
N ALA A 216 7.18 -29.16 16.33
CA ALA A 216 7.17 -28.98 14.89
C ALA A 216 6.80 -30.29 14.17
N ALA A 217 7.38 -31.42 14.58
CA ALA A 217 7.12 -32.72 13.96
C ALA A 217 5.68 -33.19 14.19
N LEU A 218 5.11 -33.00 15.39
CA LEU A 218 3.70 -33.29 15.66
C LEU A 218 2.76 -32.37 14.88
N GLY A 219 3.13 -31.09 14.73
CA GLY A 219 2.41 -30.15 13.85
C GLY A 219 2.39 -30.62 12.40
N GLN A 220 3.53 -31.05 11.87
CA GLN A 220 3.66 -31.59 10.51
C GLN A 220 2.87 -32.89 10.33
N ALA A 221 2.96 -33.82 11.28
CA ALA A 221 2.18 -35.06 11.24
C ALA A 221 0.68 -34.79 11.21
N GLY A 222 0.19 -33.87 12.07
CA GLY A 222 -1.21 -33.43 12.06
C GLY A 222 -1.64 -32.88 10.71
N ALA A 223 -0.88 -31.94 10.14
CA ALA A 223 -1.20 -31.33 8.84
C ALA A 223 -1.23 -32.35 7.68
N LEU A 224 -0.32 -33.34 7.69
CA LEU A 224 -0.30 -34.41 6.68
C LEU A 224 -1.55 -35.28 6.76
N LEU A 225 -2.02 -35.61 7.96
CA LEU A 225 -3.23 -36.40 8.18
C LEU A 225 -4.49 -35.58 7.85
N ASP A 226 -4.52 -34.31 8.25
CA ASP A 226 -5.61 -33.39 7.90
C ASP A 226 -5.73 -33.26 6.37
N ALA A 227 -4.61 -33.22 5.63
CA ALA A 227 -4.66 -33.16 4.17
C ALA A 227 -5.34 -34.40 3.54
N ILE A 228 -5.21 -35.58 4.16
CA ILE A 228 -5.93 -36.79 3.70
C ILE A 228 -7.44 -36.64 3.97
N ASP A 229 -7.80 -36.11 5.14
CA ASP A 229 -9.20 -35.91 5.53
C ASP A 229 -9.90 -34.91 4.58
N HIS A 230 -9.20 -33.85 4.16
CA HIS A 230 -9.75 -32.82 3.26
C HIS A 230 -9.71 -33.19 1.77
N ALA A 231 -8.88 -34.16 1.36
CA ALA A 231 -8.60 -34.46 -0.05
C ALA A 231 -9.87 -34.69 -0.90
N ALA A 232 -10.84 -35.46 -0.42
CA ALA A 232 -12.10 -35.67 -1.15
C ALA A 232 -12.89 -34.38 -1.36
N GLY A 233 -12.96 -33.54 -0.32
CA GLY A 233 -13.65 -32.26 -0.39
C GLY A 233 -12.99 -31.32 -1.38
N ASP A 234 -11.66 -31.25 -1.36
CA ASP A 234 -10.87 -30.41 -2.27
C ASP A 234 -11.01 -30.89 -3.72
N ILE A 235 -10.94 -32.20 -3.97
CA ILE A 235 -11.13 -32.79 -5.29
C ILE A 235 -12.55 -32.52 -5.79
N GLN A 236 -13.57 -32.76 -4.97
CA GLN A 236 -14.96 -32.53 -5.36
C GLN A 236 -15.23 -31.05 -5.63
N HIS A 237 -14.69 -30.15 -4.80
CA HIS A 237 -14.79 -28.72 -5.03
C HIS A 237 -14.15 -28.31 -6.36
N ALA A 238 -12.97 -28.85 -6.70
CA ALA A 238 -12.34 -28.62 -7.99
C ALA A 238 -13.22 -29.13 -9.15
N VAL A 239 -13.77 -30.34 -9.04
CA VAL A 239 -14.69 -30.92 -10.04
C VAL A 239 -15.92 -30.03 -10.23
N ASP A 240 -16.53 -29.55 -9.15
CA ASP A 240 -17.74 -28.72 -9.20
C ASP A 240 -17.48 -27.33 -9.79
N ARG A 241 -16.29 -26.75 -9.55
CA ARG A 241 -15.92 -25.39 -10.00
C ARG A 241 -15.34 -25.35 -11.41
N LEU A 242 -14.73 -26.44 -11.88
CA LEU A 242 -14.10 -26.52 -13.20
C LEU A 242 -15.01 -26.05 -14.35
N PRO A 243 -16.28 -26.49 -14.47
CA PRO A 243 -17.15 -26.05 -15.57
C PRO A 243 -17.36 -24.54 -15.60
N SER A 244 -17.61 -23.91 -14.44
CA SER A 244 -17.76 -22.45 -14.35
C SER A 244 -16.47 -21.72 -14.69
N ALA A 245 -15.33 -22.17 -14.14
CA ALA A 245 -14.04 -21.55 -14.41
C ALA A 245 -13.65 -21.65 -15.89
N MET A 246 -13.99 -22.76 -16.56
CA MET A 246 -13.75 -22.92 -18.00
C MET A 246 -14.64 -22.01 -18.85
N ALA A 247 -15.87 -21.74 -18.41
CA ALA A 247 -16.75 -20.79 -19.08
C ALA A 247 -16.26 -19.35 -18.91
N ASP A 248 -15.83 -18.98 -17.70
CA ASP A 248 -15.33 -17.64 -17.37
C ASP A 248 -14.08 -17.31 -18.17
N ILE A 249 -13.04 -18.14 -18.10
CA ILE A 249 -11.81 -17.95 -18.88
C ILE A 249 -12.09 -18.00 -20.40
N GLY A 250 -13.09 -18.78 -20.84
CA GLY A 250 -13.53 -18.80 -22.23
C GLY A 250 -14.08 -17.45 -22.70
N ASN A 251 -14.82 -16.75 -21.84
CA ASN A 251 -15.29 -15.38 -22.12
C ASN A 251 -14.11 -14.39 -22.13
N ASP A 252 -13.15 -14.54 -21.23
CA ASP A 252 -11.98 -13.65 -21.15
C ASP A 252 -11.04 -13.83 -22.35
N ILE A 253 -10.88 -15.07 -22.86
CA ILE A 253 -10.21 -15.34 -24.13
C ILE A 253 -10.91 -14.61 -25.29
N GLN A 254 -12.24 -14.64 -25.36
CA GLN A 254 -13.00 -13.91 -26.39
C GLN A 254 -12.81 -12.40 -26.29
N ARG A 255 -12.77 -11.84 -25.07
CA ARG A 255 -12.47 -10.42 -24.84
C ARG A 255 -11.05 -10.07 -25.30
N ALA A 256 -10.06 -10.92 -24.98
CA ALA A 256 -8.69 -10.75 -25.43
C ALA A 256 -8.59 -10.78 -26.97
N ASP A 257 -9.30 -11.70 -27.63
CA ASP A 257 -9.36 -11.79 -29.10
C ASP A 257 -9.95 -10.52 -29.75
N GLU A 258 -11.00 -9.95 -29.16
CA GLU A 258 -11.57 -8.67 -29.63
C GLU A 258 -10.58 -7.51 -29.46
N LEU A 259 -9.89 -7.43 -28.32
CA LEU A 259 -8.87 -6.42 -28.08
C LEU A 259 -7.70 -6.56 -29.08
N LEU A 260 -7.17 -7.77 -29.27
CA LEU A 260 -6.09 -8.03 -30.21
C LEU A 260 -6.44 -7.68 -31.67
N ARG A 261 -7.73 -7.79 -32.06
CA ARG A 261 -8.22 -7.37 -33.39
C ARG A 261 -8.31 -5.85 -33.53
N ARG A 262 -8.61 -5.13 -32.46
CA ARG A 262 -8.74 -3.66 -32.46
C ARG A 262 -7.40 -2.94 -32.29
N THR A 263 -6.45 -3.61 -31.64
CA THR A 263 -5.14 -3.06 -31.30
C THR A 263 -4.15 -3.23 -32.46
N GLY A 264 -3.42 -2.18 -32.81
CA GLY A 264 -2.38 -2.22 -33.85
C GLY A 264 -1.20 -3.15 -33.49
N ALA A 265 -0.38 -3.50 -34.50
CA ALA A 265 0.74 -4.43 -34.31
C ALA A 265 1.81 -3.91 -33.33
N ASP A 266 2.02 -2.59 -33.27
CA ASP A 266 3.06 -1.95 -32.46
C ASP A 266 2.59 -1.50 -31.06
N ALA A 267 1.39 -1.91 -30.64
CA ALA A 267 0.86 -1.49 -29.35
C ALA A 267 1.64 -2.12 -28.18
N ALA A 268 1.86 -1.32 -27.14
CA ALA A 268 2.36 -1.81 -25.86
C ALA A 268 1.48 -2.96 -25.35
N HIS A 269 2.10 -3.96 -24.70
CA HIS A 269 1.44 -5.11 -24.09
C HIS A 269 0.70 -6.07 -25.04
N ARG A 270 0.81 -5.91 -26.37
CA ARG A 270 0.21 -6.84 -27.34
C ARG A 270 0.78 -8.26 -27.21
N ASP A 271 2.10 -8.38 -27.12
CA ASP A 271 2.77 -9.68 -27.01
C ASP A 271 2.43 -10.36 -25.68
N ASP A 272 2.41 -9.59 -24.59
CA ASP A 272 2.02 -10.07 -23.25
C ASP A 272 0.57 -10.58 -23.24
N LEU A 273 -0.37 -9.83 -23.84
CA LEU A 273 -1.77 -10.26 -23.98
C LEU A 273 -1.90 -11.53 -24.83
N THR A 274 -1.12 -11.63 -25.91
CA THR A 274 -1.10 -12.81 -26.78
C THR A 274 -0.62 -14.04 -26.01
N ALA A 275 0.49 -13.92 -25.28
CA ALA A 275 1.02 -15.00 -24.46
C ALA A 275 0.05 -15.44 -23.36
N ALA A 276 -0.57 -14.49 -22.64
CA ALA A 276 -1.56 -14.79 -21.62
C ALA A 276 -2.80 -15.50 -22.20
N ARG A 277 -3.28 -15.04 -23.36
CA ARG A 277 -4.42 -15.64 -24.08
C ARG A 277 -4.11 -17.05 -24.58
N GLU A 278 -2.91 -17.31 -25.07
CA GLU A 278 -2.48 -18.64 -25.50
C GLU A 278 -2.32 -19.60 -24.31
N ALA A 279 -1.76 -19.13 -23.20
CA ALA A 279 -1.66 -19.90 -21.97
C ALA A 279 -3.05 -20.26 -21.41
N ALA A 280 -4.00 -19.32 -21.42
CA ALA A 280 -5.39 -19.55 -21.05
C ALA A 280 -6.08 -20.59 -21.95
N ALA A 281 -5.91 -20.49 -23.27
CA ALA A 281 -6.46 -21.48 -24.20
C ALA A 281 -5.87 -22.88 -23.99
N SER A 282 -4.55 -22.97 -23.78
CA SER A 282 -3.87 -24.21 -23.45
C SER A 282 -4.37 -24.82 -22.13
N ALA A 283 -4.63 -23.98 -21.11
CA ALA A 283 -5.18 -24.42 -19.84
C ALA A 283 -6.61 -24.98 -19.98
N VAL A 284 -7.46 -24.34 -20.80
CA VAL A 284 -8.82 -24.84 -21.11
C VAL A 284 -8.78 -26.19 -21.82
N GLU A 285 -7.95 -26.33 -22.85
CA GLU A 285 -7.80 -27.60 -23.57
C GLU A 285 -7.23 -28.70 -22.67
N GLY A 286 -6.23 -28.36 -21.85
CA GLY A 286 -5.66 -29.26 -20.85
C GLY A 286 -6.68 -29.71 -19.80
N ALA A 287 -7.57 -28.81 -19.37
CA ALA A 287 -8.67 -29.15 -18.47
C ALA A 287 -9.71 -30.06 -19.15
N ARG A 288 -10.09 -29.79 -20.41
CA ARG A 288 -10.99 -30.67 -21.17
C ARG A 288 -10.47 -32.09 -21.31
N ALA A 289 -9.16 -32.23 -21.56
CA ALA A 289 -8.54 -33.52 -21.79
C ALA A 289 -8.24 -34.29 -20.49
N GLY A 290 -7.82 -33.61 -19.42
CA GLY A 290 -7.24 -34.24 -18.23
C GLY A 290 -8.01 -34.03 -16.92
N ALA A 291 -9.11 -33.28 -16.88
CA ALA A 291 -9.84 -33.02 -15.64
C ALA A 291 -10.45 -34.28 -14.99
N ALA A 292 -10.73 -35.32 -15.78
CA ALA A 292 -11.22 -36.60 -15.25
C ALA A 292 -10.15 -37.33 -14.41
N ASP A 293 -8.87 -37.18 -14.79
CA ASP A 293 -7.76 -37.88 -14.15
C ASP A 293 -7.13 -37.06 -13.02
N ASP A 294 -7.02 -35.74 -13.19
CA ASP A 294 -6.44 -34.83 -12.19
C ASP A 294 -7.18 -33.48 -12.17
N PRO A 295 -8.37 -33.43 -11.53
CA PRO A 295 -9.16 -32.21 -11.45
C PRO A 295 -8.46 -31.11 -10.66
N LEU A 296 -7.63 -31.45 -9.65
CA LEU A 296 -6.89 -30.45 -8.87
C LEU A 296 -5.83 -29.76 -9.72
N ALA A 297 -5.00 -30.50 -10.45
CA ALA A 297 -3.99 -29.90 -11.33
C ALA A 297 -4.62 -29.17 -12.52
N ALA A 298 -5.75 -29.64 -13.05
CA ALA A 298 -6.51 -28.93 -14.07
C ALA A 298 -7.04 -27.59 -13.52
N PHE A 299 -7.69 -27.61 -12.35
CA PHE A 299 -8.25 -26.42 -11.72
C PHE A 299 -7.18 -25.39 -11.33
N ALA A 300 -6.04 -25.83 -10.80
CA ALA A 300 -4.92 -24.96 -10.45
C ALA A 300 -4.31 -24.28 -11.69
N ARG A 301 -4.11 -25.02 -12.79
CA ARG A 301 -3.62 -24.46 -14.06
C ARG A 301 -4.60 -23.45 -14.65
N LEU A 302 -5.90 -23.77 -14.61
CA LEU A 302 -6.95 -22.90 -15.12
C LEU A 302 -7.05 -21.60 -14.31
N THR A 303 -7.07 -21.69 -12.98
CA THR A 303 -7.14 -20.52 -12.09
C THR A 303 -5.92 -19.61 -12.24
N LYS A 304 -4.72 -20.18 -12.41
CA LYS A 304 -3.52 -19.40 -12.68
C LYS A 304 -3.63 -18.65 -14.01
N ALA A 305 -3.98 -19.36 -15.09
CA ALA A 305 -4.08 -18.75 -16.41
C ALA A 305 -5.20 -17.70 -16.49
N ASP A 306 -6.30 -17.93 -15.77
CA ASP A 306 -7.40 -16.97 -15.60
C ASP A 306 -6.92 -15.70 -14.90
N SER A 307 -6.22 -15.83 -13.77
CA SER A 307 -5.65 -14.69 -13.05
C SER A 307 -4.65 -13.90 -13.90
N ASP A 308 -3.78 -14.59 -14.64
CA ASP A 308 -2.78 -13.96 -15.50
C ASP A 308 -3.46 -13.18 -16.65
N LEU A 309 -4.46 -13.78 -17.31
CA LEU A 309 -5.23 -13.12 -18.38
C LEU A 309 -6.05 -11.94 -17.85
N ASN A 310 -6.74 -12.11 -16.71
CA ASN A 310 -7.53 -11.06 -16.11
C ASN A 310 -6.67 -9.89 -15.64
N GLY A 311 -5.47 -10.15 -15.12
CA GLY A 311 -4.50 -9.10 -14.81
C GLY A 311 -4.12 -8.26 -16.03
N MET A 312 -3.90 -8.91 -17.18
CA MET A 312 -3.62 -8.22 -18.45
C MET A 312 -4.83 -7.42 -18.95
N LEU A 313 -6.03 -8.01 -18.94
CA LEU A 313 -7.26 -7.34 -19.35
C LEU A 313 -7.55 -6.11 -18.47
N ALA A 314 -7.35 -6.22 -17.15
CA ALA A 314 -7.52 -5.11 -16.22
C ALA A 314 -6.50 -3.98 -16.48
N THR A 315 -5.25 -4.33 -16.77
CA THR A 315 -4.19 -3.35 -17.10
C THR A 315 -4.58 -2.56 -18.36
N LEU A 316 -4.98 -3.24 -19.42
CA LEU A 316 -5.40 -2.60 -20.67
C LEU A 316 -6.68 -1.76 -20.52
N ALA A 317 -7.65 -2.24 -19.72
CA ALA A 317 -8.85 -1.48 -19.42
C ALA A 317 -8.53 -0.17 -18.67
N GLN A 318 -7.60 -0.21 -17.72
CA GLN A 318 -7.15 0.96 -16.97
C GLN A 318 -6.42 1.97 -17.87
N GLU A 319 -5.57 1.50 -18.79
CA GLU A 319 -4.91 2.35 -19.78
C GLU A 319 -5.92 3.04 -20.70
N GLN A 320 -6.90 2.29 -21.22
CA GLN A 320 -7.95 2.84 -22.07
C GLN A 320 -8.79 3.89 -21.33
N ALA A 321 -9.21 3.60 -20.09
CA ALA A 321 -9.98 4.54 -19.28
C ALA A 321 -9.19 5.84 -19.00
N THR A 322 -7.89 5.71 -18.75
CA THR A 322 -6.99 6.85 -18.53
C THR A 322 -6.84 7.70 -19.80
N ALA A 323 -6.68 7.06 -20.97
CA ALA A 323 -6.60 7.75 -22.25
C ALA A 323 -7.92 8.47 -22.61
N GLU A 324 -9.07 7.84 -22.36
CA GLU A 324 -10.39 8.45 -22.57
C GLU A 324 -10.65 9.62 -21.63
N GLN A 325 -10.24 9.52 -20.36
CA GLN A 325 -10.32 10.62 -19.41
C GLN A 325 -9.42 11.80 -19.82
N LEU A 326 -8.21 11.53 -20.27
CA LEU A 326 -7.28 12.55 -20.76
C LEU A 326 -7.85 13.26 -22.00
N THR A 327 -8.42 12.49 -22.93
CA THR A 327 -9.06 13.03 -24.14
C THR A 327 -10.23 13.94 -23.80
N ARG A 328 -11.14 13.51 -22.92
CA ARG A 328 -12.27 14.35 -22.46
C ARG A 328 -11.81 15.62 -21.77
N SER A 329 -10.77 15.53 -20.93
CA SER A 329 -10.18 16.68 -20.24
C SER A 329 -9.59 17.69 -21.23
N LEU A 330 -8.90 17.20 -22.27
CA LEU A 330 -8.35 18.02 -23.34
C LEU A 330 -9.44 18.74 -24.14
N GLU A 331 -10.50 18.03 -24.53
CA GLU A 331 -11.62 18.62 -25.27
C GLU A 331 -12.29 19.75 -24.47
N GLN A 332 -12.52 19.54 -23.18
CA GLN A 332 -13.09 20.55 -22.29
C GLN A 332 -12.17 21.78 -22.12
N ALA A 333 -10.86 21.56 -21.93
CA ALA A 333 -9.89 22.63 -21.79
C ALA A 333 -9.79 23.48 -23.07
N LEU A 334 -9.73 22.83 -24.24
CA LEU A 334 -9.71 23.50 -25.55
C LEU A 334 -11.00 24.29 -25.79
N PHE A 335 -12.17 23.72 -25.53
CA PHE A 335 -13.45 24.41 -25.70
C PHE A 335 -13.54 25.66 -24.82
N THR A 336 -13.13 25.54 -23.55
CA THR A 336 -13.10 26.67 -22.60
C THR A 336 -12.16 27.77 -23.07
N ALA A 337 -10.95 27.42 -23.49
CA ALA A 337 -9.95 28.35 -24.00
C ALA A 337 -10.45 29.09 -25.26
N GLN A 338 -10.98 28.36 -26.24
CA GLN A 338 -11.51 28.91 -27.49
C GLN A 338 -12.65 29.90 -27.24
N THR A 339 -13.58 29.55 -26.35
CA THR A 339 -14.73 30.38 -26.04
C THR A 339 -14.32 31.68 -25.36
N ARG A 340 -13.40 31.61 -24.38
CA ARG A 340 -12.88 32.79 -23.68
C ARG A 340 -12.08 33.70 -24.59
N VAL A 341 -11.14 33.15 -25.37
CA VAL A 341 -10.31 33.94 -26.29
C VAL A 341 -11.18 34.67 -27.31
N ARG A 342 -12.18 34.00 -27.90
CA ARG A 342 -13.13 34.63 -28.83
C ARG A 342 -13.91 35.75 -28.17
N ALA A 343 -14.53 35.50 -27.01
CA ALA A 343 -15.33 36.49 -26.31
C ALA A 343 -14.51 37.75 -25.94
N VAL A 344 -13.27 37.57 -25.50
CA VAL A 344 -12.36 38.70 -25.19
C VAL A 344 -11.96 39.43 -26.46
N SER A 345 -11.67 38.72 -27.55
CA SER A 345 -11.38 39.34 -28.85
C SER A 345 -12.54 40.23 -29.31
N ASP A 346 -13.77 39.71 -29.29
CA ASP A 346 -14.97 40.45 -29.69
C ASP A 346 -15.20 41.68 -28.78
N TYR A 347 -14.96 41.54 -27.47
CA TYR A 347 -15.07 42.62 -26.50
C TYR A 347 -14.07 43.76 -26.78
N ILE A 348 -12.82 43.42 -27.07
CA ILE A 348 -11.75 44.38 -27.37
C ILE A 348 -11.99 45.03 -28.73
N ASP A 349 -12.44 44.26 -29.74
CA ASP A 349 -12.68 44.77 -31.09
C ASP A 349 -13.81 45.78 -31.17
N THR A 350 -14.87 45.58 -30.39
CA THR A 350 -15.98 46.54 -30.29
C THR A 350 -15.61 47.81 -29.51
N ARG A 351 -14.47 47.84 -28.81
CA ARG A 351 -14.03 48.93 -27.92
C ARG A 351 -12.59 49.38 -28.20
N ARG A 352 -12.17 49.33 -29.48
CA ARG A 352 -10.80 49.65 -29.93
C ARG A 352 -10.28 51.04 -29.50
N GLY A 353 -11.16 52.01 -29.29
CA GLY A 353 -10.78 53.35 -28.83
C GLY A 353 -10.53 53.46 -27.32
N SER A 354 -11.02 52.50 -26.53
CA SER A 354 -11.03 52.56 -25.06
C SER A 354 -10.17 51.50 -24.39
N VAL A 355 -9.76 50.44 -25.09
CA VAL A 355 -8.91 49.36 -24.55
C VAL A 355 -7.44 49.60 -24.88
N GLY A 356 -6.59 49.53 -23.85
CA GLY A 356 -5.15 49.79 -23.90
C GLY A 356 -4.30 48.65 -24.45
N PRO A 357 -2.98 48.90 -24.62
CA PRO A 357 -2.04 47.94 -25.22
C PRO A 357 -1.82 46.70 -24.36
N GLU A 358 -1.89 46.79 -23.03
CA GLU A 358 -1.62 45.66 -22.12
C GLU A 358 -2.65 44.54 -22.29
N ALA A 359 -3.95 44.88 -22.34
CA ALA A 359 -5.03 43.91 -22.58
C ALA A 359 -4.85 43.20 -23.93
N ARG A 360 -4.43 43.93 -24.98
CA ARG A 360 -4.17 43.38 -26.31
C ARG A 360 -2.97 42.43 -26.34
N THR A 361 -1.89 42.76 -25.63
CA THR A 361 -0.73 41.89 -25.49
C THR A 361 -1.11 40.57 -24.81
N ARG A 362 -1.91 40.64 -23.74
CA ARG A 362 -2.41 39.43 -23.05
C ARG A 362 -3.33 38.59 -23.93
N LEU A 363 -4.18 39.21 -24.75
CA LEU A 363 -5.01 38.50 -25.72
C LEU A 363 -4.14 37.81 -26.79
N ALA A 364 -3.12 38.49 -27.31
CA ALA A 364 -2.19 37.91 -28.28
C ALA A 364 -1.39 36.73 -27.68
N GLU A 365 -0.97 36.82 -26.42
CA GLU A 365 -0.38 35.70 -25.67
C GLU A 365 -1.38 34.55 -25.51
N ALA A 366 -2.64 34.84 -25.16
CA ALA A 366 -3.67 33.83 -25.03
C ALA A 366 -3.90 33.07 -26.36
N GLN A 367 -3.94 33.78 -27.48
CA GLN A 367 -4.07 33.18 -28.81
C GLN A 367 -2.87 32.28 -29.14
N ARG A 368 -1.63 32.73 -28.88
CA ARG A 368 -0.42 31.92 -29.08
C ARG A 368 -0.48 30.60 -28.30
N HIS A 369 -0.93 30.64 -27.04
CA HIS A 369 -1.10 29.42 -26.24
C HIS A 369 -2.24 28.53 -26.75
N LEU A 370 -3.33 29.10 -27.25
CA LEU A 370 -4.41 28.31 -27.82
C LEU A 370 -3.96 27.58 -29.10
N ASP A 371 -3.20 28.26 -29.96
CA ASP A 371 -2.64 27.66 -31.18
C ASP A 371 -1.64 26.54 -30.83
N ALA A 372 -0.79 26.76 -29.83
CA ALA A 372 0.12 25.74 -29.31
C ALA A 372 -0.62 24.51 -28.74
N ALA A 373 -1.73 24.73 -28.02
CA ALA A 373 -2.57 23.66 -27.51
C ALA A 373 -3.19 22.82 -28.65
N GLN A 374 -3.67 23.48 -29.72
CA GLN A 374 -4.19 22.79 -30.89
C GLN A 374 -3.12 21.99 -31.64
N GLY A 375 -1.92 22.57 -31.80
CA GLY A 375 -0.80 21.90 -32.46
C GLY A 375 -0.32 20.64 -31.72
N LYS A 376 -0.45 20.60 -30.40
CA LYS A 376 -0.02 19.45 -29.57
C LYS A 376 -1.12 18.42 -29.32
N ARG A 377 -2.36 18.66 -29.75
CA ARG A 377 -3.52 17.79 -29.49
C ARG A 377 -3.28 16.31 -29.83
N ALA A 378 -2.61 16.03 -30.94
CA ALA A 378 -2.41 14.67 -31.45
C ALA A 378 -1.15 13.98 -30.92
N THR A 379 -0.15 14.75 -30.47
CA THR A 379 1.18 14.23 -30.12
C THR A 379 1.44 14.26 -28.62
N ASP A 380 0.94 15.27 -27.90
CA ASP A 380 1.06 15.40 -26.46
C ASP A 380 -0.21 16.05 -25.86
N PRO A 381 -1.23 15.22 -25.52
CA PRO A 381 -2.47 15.70 -24.91
C PRO A 381 -2.26 16.41 -23.58
N THR A 382 -1.26 16.02 -22.79
CA THR A 382 -0.98 16.61 -21.47
C THR A 382 -0.45 18.02 -21.62
N GLU A 383 0.51 18.21 -22.52
CA GLU A 383 1.06 19.53 -22.81
C GLU A 383 0.02 20.43 -23.52
N ALA A 384 -0.83 19.84 -24.36
CA ALA A 384 -1.96 20.55 -24.96
C ALA A 384 -2.95 21.10 -23.90
N ILE A 385 -3.29 20.30 -22.87
CA ILE A 385 -4.12 20.76 -21.75
C ILE A 385 -3.45 21.94 -21.02
N ALA A 386 -2.14 21.85 -20.75
CA ALA A 386 -1.40 22.91 -20.06
C ALA A 386 -1.45 24.23 -20.85
N HIS A 387 -1.24 24.18 -22.17
CA HIS A 387 -1.36 25.35 -23.03
C HIS A 387 -2.80 25.89 -23.10
N ALA A 388 -3.83 25.04 -23.16
CA ALA A 388 -5.22 25.48 -23.17
C ALA A 388 -5.62 26.19 -21.86
N ASN A 389 -5.14 25.71 -20.72
CA ASN A 389 -5.33 26.35 -19.42
C ASN A 389 -4.59 27.69 -19.32
N ALA A 390 -3.37 27.77 -19.85
CA ALA A 390 -2.62 29.03 -19.94
C ALA A 390 -3.36 30.07 -20.81
N ALA A 391 -3.88 29.66 -21.98
CA ALA A 391 -4.69 30.51 -22.84
C ALA A 391 -5.94 31.04 -22.12
N SER A 392 -6.66 30.17 -21.40
CA SER A 392 -7.84 30.55 -20.61
C SER A 392 -7.52 31.56 -19.51
N THR A 393 -6.35 31.44 -18.87
CA THR A 393 -5.88 32.34 -17.81
C THR A 393 -5.48 33.71 -18.37
N LEU A 394 -4.76 33.72 -19.50
CA LEU A 394 -4.36 34.95 -20.18
C LEU A 394 -5.56 35.71 -20.76
N ALA A 395 -6.54 34.99 -21.32
CA ALA A 395 -7.80 35.59 -21.78
C ALA A 395 -8.56 36.25 -20.61
N ALA A 396 -8.63 35.60 -19.44
CA ALA A 396 -9.27 36.19 -18.27
C ALA A 396 -8.56 37.47 -17.79
N ARG A 397 -7.21 37.49 -17.81
CA ARG A 397 -6.42 38.69 -17.50
C ARG A 397 -6.64 39.80 -18.52
N ALA A 398 -6.68 39.46 -19.82
CA ALA A 398 -6.99 40.40 -20.89
C ALA A 398 -8.38 41.03 -20.71
N GLN A 399 -9.40 40.24 -20.34
CA GLN A 399 -10.73 40.74 -20.04
C GLN A 399 -10.75 41.73 -18.86
N ALA A 400 -10.04 41.39 -17.77
CA ALA A 400 -9.99 42.24 -16.58
C ALA A 400 -9.36 43.61 -16.89
N LEU A 401 -8.22 43.61 -17.59
CA LEU A 401 -7.55 44.84 -18.05
C LEU A 401 -8.46 45.64 -19.01
N ALA A 402 -9.08 44.97 -19.99
CA ALA A 402 -9.98 45.63 -20.94
C ALA A 402 -11.19 46.28 -20.24
N ASN A 403 -11.74 45.64 -19.20
CA ASN A 403 -12.83 46.22 -18.42
C ASN A 403 -12.37 47.46 -17.64
N GLU A 404 -11.18 47.44 -17.05
CA GLU A 404 -10.60 48.58 -16.32
C GLU A 404 -10.33 49.76 -17.24
N ASP A 405 -9.78 49.50 -18.43
CA ASP A 405 -9.53 50.50 -19.45
C ASP A 405 -10.82 51.20 -19.90
N VAL A 406 -11.87 50.42 -20.17
CA VAL A 406 -13.19 50.94 -20.57
C VAL A 406 -13.82 51.77 -19.46
N GLN A 407 -13.74 51.33 -18.21
CA GLN A 407 -14.23 52.12 -17.07
C GLN A 407 -13.47 53.44 -16.93
N THR A 408 -12.15 53.42 -17.12
CA THR A 408 -11.30 54.61 -17.05
C THR A 408 -11.62 55.58 -18.19
N ALA A 409 -11.74 55.09 -19.42
CA ALA A 409 -12.16 55.88 -20.57
C ALA A 409 -13.53 56.53 -20.32
N GLN A 410 -14.52 55.76 -19.84
CA GLN A 410 -15.85 56.28 -19.54
C GLN A 410 -15.82 57.39 -18.49
N ARG A 411 -15.02 57.25 -17.42
CA ARG A 411 -14.82 58.32 -16.41
C ARG A 411 -14.23 59.59 -17.03
N VAL A 412 -13.22 59.46 -17.89
CA VAL A 412 -12.57 60.59 -18.58
C VAL A 412 -13.55 61.29 -19.54
N TYR A 413 -14.35 60.53 -20.29
CA TYR A 413 -15.40 61.08 -21.16
C TYR A 413 -16.49 61.81 -20.35
N THR A 414 -16.93 61.26 -19.22
CA THR A 414 -17.92 61.91 -18.34
C THR A 414 -17.38 63.14 -17.59
N ARG A 415 -16.06 63.26 -17.36
CA ARG A 415 -15.45 64.44 -16.71
C ARG A 415 -15.14 65.58 -17.68
N ARG A 416 -15.12 65.32 -18.99
CA ARG A 416 -14.84 66.32 -20.04
C ARG A 416 -16.11 66.85 -20.73
N GLY A 417 -17.25 66.20 -20.53
CA GLY A 417 -18.56 66.59 -21.06
C GLY A 417 -19.38 67.43 -20.07
N GLY A 418 -18.94 68.67 -19.86
CA GLY A 418 -19.71 69.71 -19.17
C GLY A 418 -19.90 70.92 -20.08
N SER A 419 -20.63 70.76 -21.19
CA SER A 419 -21.38 71.80 -21.90
C SER A 419 -22.11 71.15 -23.08
N ASP A 420 -23.45 71.21 -23.03
CA ASP A 420 -24.44 71.12 -24.09
C ASP A 420 -24.06 70.46 -25.44
N LEU A 421 -24.72 69.34 -25.75
CA LEU A 421 -25.71 69.27 -26.83
C LEU A 421 -26.28 67.85 -26.98
N SER A 422 -27.59 67.79 -26.80
CA SER A 422 -28.47 66.66 -27.07
C SER A 422 -28.48 66.28 -28.56
N ALA A 423 -28.44 64.97 -28.82
CA ALA A 423 -28.96 64.27 -30.00
C ALA A 423 -28.61 64.77 -31.41
N MET A 424 -27.80 64.00 -32.16
CA MET A 424 -28.19 63.42 -33.46
C MET A 424 -27.05 62.66 -34.16
N LEU A 425 -27.44 61.56 -34.83
CA LEU A 425 -26.76 60.82 -35.91
C LEU A 425 -25.65 59.83 -35.48
N GLY A 426 -25.71 58.53 -35.74
CA GLY A 426 -26.64 57.73 -36.55
C GLY A 426 -25.89 56.52 -37.11
N GLY A 427 -26.46 55.32 -36.99
CA GLY A 427 -25.88 54.10 -37.56
C GLY A 427 -26.53 52.81 -37.05
N ILE A 428 -27.83 52.64 -37.31
CA ILE A 428 -28.59 51.42 -37.10
C ILE A 428 -28.49 50.52 -38.35
N ILE A 429 -28.29 49.21 -38.19
CA ILE A 429 -28.97 48.21 -39.02
C ILE A 429 -29.80 47.31 -38.10
N ILE A 430 -31.10 47.31 -38.39
CA ILE A 430 -32.16 46.45 -37.86
C ILE A 430 -32.12 45.10 -38.59
N GLY A 431 -32.39 44.03 -37.86
CA GLY A 431 -32.74 42.71 -38.39
C GLY A 431 -33.57 41.96 -37.35
N ASP A 432 -34.86 41.85 -37.63
CA ASP A 432 -35.98 41.53 -36.75
C ASP A 432 -36.13 40.05 -36.34
N THR A 433 -36.78 39.88 -35.17
CA THR A 433 -37.80 38.88 -34.80
C THR A 433 -37.52 37.36 -34.92
N LEU A 434 -37.50 36.67 -33.78
CA LEU A 434 -38.49 35.62 -33.47
C LEU A 434 -38.51 35.27 -31.99
N SER A 435 -39.74 35.22 -31.47
CA SER A 435 -40.11 34.80 -30.13
C SER A 435 -39.82 33.32 -29.91
N ALA A 436 -39.35 32.93 -28.72
CA ALA A 436 -39.99 31.90 -27.87
C ALA A 436 -39.08 31.47 -26.71
N GLY A 437 -39.62 31.53 -25.50
CA GLY A 437 -39.48 30.43 -24.54
C GLY A 437 -38.38 30.50 -23.49
N MET A 438 -38.82 30.52 -22.22
CA MET A 438 -38.15 30.08 -20.99
C MET A 438 -37.07 31.00 -20.42
N ARG A 439 -37.39 31.81 -19.39
CA ARG A 439 -37.40 31.44 -17.95
C ARG A 439 -36.20 30.58 -17.54
N GLY A 440 -35.30 31.18 -16.76
CA GLY A 440 -34.35 30.46 -15.92
C GLY A 440 -33.16 31.32 -15.57
N GLY A 441 -33.21 32.01 -14.43
CA GLY A 441 -32.10 32.82 -13.94
C GLY A 441 -30.87 31.97 -13.64
N PHE A 442 -29.69 32.53 -13.92
CA PHE A 442 -28.42 32.02 -13.41
C PHE A 442 -27.73 33.12 -12.63
N GLY A 443 -27.69 32.91 -11.32
CA GLY A 443 -26.99 33.72 -10.34
C GLY A 443 -25.47 33.55 -10.43
N GLY A 444 -24.80 34.50 -9.78
CA GLY A 444 -23.35 34.61 -9.74
C GLY A 444 -22.66 33.39 -9.11
N TRP A 445 -21.39 33.23 -9.50
CA TRP A 445 -20.50 32.25 -8.90
C TRP A 445 -19.25 32.98 -8.40
N SER A 446 -19.11 33.00 -7.08
CA SER A 446 -17.83 33.29 -6.41
C SER A 446 -16.89 32.09 -6.56
N PRO A 447 -15.57 32.31 -6.51
CA PRO A 447 -14.60 31.22 -6.57
C PRO A 447 -14.48 30.56 -5.20
N THR A 448 -14.47 29.22 -5.15
CA THR A 448 -14.10 28.47 -3.95
C THR A 448 -12.78 27.76 -4.15
N SER A 449 -11.87 28.06 -3.23
CA SER A 449 -10.67 27.32 -2.87
C SER A 449 -10.93 25.85 -2.57
N PHE A 450 -9.86 25.08 -2.74
CA PHE A 450 -9.64 23.77 -2.14
C PHE A 450 -9.77 23.78 -0.61
N GLY A 451 -10.29 22.66 -0.05
CA GLY A 451 -9.85 22.15 1.25
C GLY A 451 -10.94 21.75 2.24
N GLY A 452 -11.01 20.45 2.55
CA GLY A 452 -11.18 19.97 3.93
C GLY A 452 -12.60 19.61 4.41
N ALA A 453 -12.86 18.30 4.53
CA ALA A 453 -13.70 17.75 5.61
C ALA A 453 -12.91 17.79 6.95
N PRO A 454 -13.47 17.48 8.15
CA PRO A 454 -14.77 16.85 8.46
C PRO A 454 -15.54 17.48 9.65
N THR A 455 -16.79 17.05 9.92
CA THR A 455 -17.27 16.55 11.25
C THR A 455 -18.81 16.37 11.34
N SER A 456 -19.18 15.15 11.77
CA SER A 456 -20.34 14.64 12.54
C SER A 456 -21.65 15.40 12.69
N SER A 457 -22.78 14.66 12.57
CA SER A 457 -23.72 14.39 13.69
C SER A 457 -25.05 13.76 13.22
N GLY A 458 -25.31 12.51 13.66
CA GLY A 458 -26.64 11.99 14.05
C GLY A 458 -27.64 11.65 12.92
N GLY A 459 -28.33 10.52 12.91
CA GLY A 459 -28.47 9.42 13.86
C GLY A 459 -29.56 8.48 13.35
N GLY A 460 -29.48 7.19 13.71
CA GLY A 460 -30.49 6.20 13.33
C GLY A 460 -30.17 4.86 13.99
N PHE A 461 -31.02 4.50 14.96
CA PHE A 461 -30.95 3.36 15.87
C PHE A 461 -31.10 1.98 15.18
N MET A 462 -30.45 0.96 15.78
CA MET A 462 -30.88 -0.43 16.08
C MET A 462 -29.60 -1.27 16.26
N GLY A 463 -29.19 -1.69 17.46
CA GLY A 463 -29.64 -2.89 18.19
C GLY A 463 -29.02 -4.15 17.57
N GLY A 464 -28.27 -5.06 18.19
CA GLY A 464 -27.85 -5.35 19.57
C GLY A 464 -27.26 -6.77 19.57
N GLY A 465 -26.39 -7.09 20.54
CA GLY A 465 -25.85 -8.44 20.80
C GLY A 465 -24.56 -8.77 20.04
N GLY A 466 -23.52 -9.35 20.61
CA GLY A 466 -23.39 -10.10 21.85
C GLY A 466 -22.37 -11.20 21.58
N ARG A 467 -21.33 -11.27 22.42
CA ARG A 467 -20.27 -12.27 22.35
C ARG A 467 -20.80 -13.66 22.68
N PHE A 468 -20.27 -14.66 21.99
CA PHE A 468 -19.74 -15.89 22.58
C PHE A 468 -18.38 -16.15 21.95
#